data_AF-A0A6C2UCH2-F1
#
_entry.id   AF-A0A6C2UCH2-F1
#
_cell.length_a   1.000
_cell.length_b   1.000
_cell.length_c   1.000
_cell.angle_alpha   90.00
_cell.angle_beta   90.00
_cell.angle_gamma   90.00
#
_symmetry.space_group_name_H-M   'P 1'
#
loop_
_entity.id
_entity.type
_entity.pdbx_description
1 polymer ?
#
loop_
_entity_poly.entity_id
_entity_poly.type
_entity_poly.pdbx_seq_one_letter_code
_entity_poly.pdbx_strand_id
1 'polypeptide(L)' 'MPSLQVREMPAVLYGTLQEHAKREHRSLAQQAVVTLARGMELTVDPRERRQALLARIKEAHLPALELPDAADMVKEDRAR' A
#
# COMPACT_ATOMS: atom_id res chain seq x y z
N MET A 1 10.28 -8.07 2.08
CA MET A 1 8.85 -8.40 2.21
C MET A 1 8.65 -9.87 1.92
N PRO A 2 7.76 -10.58 2.63
CA PRO A 2 7.44 -11.97 2.29
C PRO A 2 6.85 -12.03 0.88
N SER A 3 7.29 -13.00 0.08
CA SER A 3 6.78 -13.27 -1.26
C SER A 3 5.97 -14.57 -1.25
N LEU A 4 4.85 -14.58 -1.99
CA LEU A 4 4.04 -15.77 -2.21
C LEU A 4 4.18 -16.19 -3.68
N GLN A 5 4.60 -17.43 -3.90
CA GLN A 5 4.66 -18.03 -5.23
C GLN A 5 3.66 -19.19 -5.32
N VAL A 6 2.77 -19.13 -6.30
CA VAL A 6 1.84 -20.22 -6.61
C VAL A 6 2.44 -21.08 -7.72
N ARG A 7 2.70 -22.35 -7.44
CA ARG A 7 3.18 -23.33 -8.43
C ARG A 7 1.99 -23.93 -9.19
N GLU A 8 2.22 -24.34 -10.45
CA GLU A 8 1.22 -25.01 -11.29
C GLU A 8 -0.11 -24.22 -11.39
N MET A 9 -0.03 -22.89 -11.53
CA MET A 9 -1.24 -22.06 -11.52
C MET A 9 -2.10 -22.33 -12.76
N PRO A 10 -3.39 -22.67 -12.60
CA PRO A 10 -4.29 -22.86 -13.74
C PRO A 10 -4.33 -21.62 -14.64
N ALA A 11 -4.19 -21.81 -15.95
CA ALA A 11 -4.17 -20.72 -16.93
C ALA A 11 -5.43 -19.84 -16.85
N VAL A 12 -6.59 -20.45 -16.54
CA VAL A 12 -7.86 -19.75 -16.34
C VAL A 12 -7.74 -18.73 -15.20
N LEU A 13 -7.17 -19.11 -14.06
CA LEU A 13 -7.01 -18.19 -12.92
C LEU A 13 -6.05 -17.04 -13.25
N TYR A 14 -4.97 -17.32 -13.98
CA TYR A 14 -4.04 -16.28 -14.43
C TYR A 14 -4.74 -15.27 -15.34
N GLY A 15 -5.49 -15.78 -16.33
CA GLY A 15 -6.27 -14.96 -17.26
C GLY A 15 -7.26 -14.06 -16.53
N THR A 16 -8.07 -14.64 -15.64
CA THR A 16 -9.07 -13.88 -14.86
C THR A 16 -8.40 -12.82 -13.98
N LEU A 17 -7.29 -13.14 -13.29
CA LEU A 17 -6.55 -12.15 -12.51
C LEU A 17 -6.01 -11.02 -13.38
N GLN A 18 -5.50 -11.33 -14.58
CA GLN A 18 -4.98 -10.33 -15.50
C GLN A 18 -6.09 -9.41 -16.03
N GLU A 19 -7.25 -9.94 -16.37
CA GLU A 19 -8.41 -9.16 -16.80
C GLU A 19 -8.90 -8.22 -15.70
N HIS A 20 -9.04 -8.74 -14.47
CA HIS A 20 -9.40 -7.92 -13.32
C HIS A 20 -8.38 -6.82 -13.05
N ALA A 21 -7.08 -7.13 -13.15
CA ALA A 21 -6.02 -6.15 -12.95
C ALA A 21 -6.10 -5.00 -13.97
N LYS A 22 -6.32 -5.33 -15.25
CA LYS A 22 -6.52 -4.34 -16.33
C LYS A 22 -7.74 -3.46 -16.06
N ARG A 23 -8.88 -4.06 -15.71
CA ARG A 23 -10.13 -3.33 -15.43
C ARG A 23 -10.00 -2.36 -14.26
N GLU A 24 -9.25 -2.75 -13.23
CA GLU A 24 -9.06 -1.97 -12.01
C GLU A 24 -7.85 -1.01 -12.08
N HIS A 25 -7.15 -0.96 -13.20
CA HIS A 25 -5.90 -0.20 -13.38
C HIS A 25 -4.84 -0.51 -12.30
N ARG A 26 -4.71 -1.79 -11.94
CA ARG A 26 -3.77 -2.29 -10.93
C ARG A 26 -2.71 -3.17 -11.57
N SER A 27 -1.57 -3.30 -10.90
CA SER A 27 -0.61 -4.36 -11.26
C SER A 27 -1.18 -5.74 -10.94
N LEU A 28 -0.68 -6.78 -11.61
CA LEU A 28 -1.12 -8.16 -11.35
C LEU A 28 -0.89 -8.56 -9.88
N ALA A 29 0.25 -8.17 -9.30
CA ALA A 29 0.56 -8.41 -7.90
C ALA A 29 -0.45 -7.73 -6.95
N GLN A 30 -0.80 -6.47 -7.22
CA GLN A 30 -1.81 -5.76 -6.42
C GLN A 30 -3.19 -6.42 -6.54
N GLN A 31 -3.58 -6.83 -7.75
CA GLN A 31 -4.85 -7.52 -7.96
C GLN A 31 -4.89 -8.88 -7.25
N ALA A 32 -3.78 -9.61 -7.24
CA ALA A 32 -3.66 -10.87 -6.50
C ALA A 32 -3.88 -10.65 -4.99
N VAL A 33 -3.23 -9.64 -4.40
CA VAL A 33 -3.41 -9.27 -2.98
C VAL A 33 -4.86 -8.92 -2.67
N VAL A 34 -5.50 -8.08 -3.50
CA VAL A 34 -6.90 -7.68 -3.30
C VAL A 34 -7.84 -8.88 -3.43
N THR A 35 -7.58 -9.77 -4.40
CA THR A 35 -8.40 -10.96 -4.65
C THR A 35 -8.29 -11.94 -3.48
N LEU A 36 -7.08 -12.18 -2.98
CA LEU A 36 -6.84 -13.01 -1.79
C LEU A 36 -7.50 -12.42 -0.55
N ALA A 37 -7.30 -11.13 -0.29
CA ALA A 37 -7.89 -10.49 0.88
C ALA A 37 -9.44 -10.54 0.85
N ARG A 38 -10.06 -10.27 -0.31
CA ARG A 38 -11.52 -10.43 -0.46
C ARG A 38 -11.97 -11.89 -0.28
N GLY A 39 -11.26 -12.86 -0.83
CA GLY A 39 -11.57 -14.28 -0.69
C GLY A 39 -11.39 -14.80 0.74
N MET A 40 -10.58 -14.12 1.56
CA MET A 40 -10.40 -14.40 2.98
C MET A 40 -11.27 -13.51 3.88
N GLU A 41 -12.23 -12.77 3.30
CA GLU A 41 -13.11 -11.84 4.01
C GLU A 41 -12.36 -10.75 4.81
N LEU A 42 -11.13 -10.44 4.39
CA LEU A 42 -10.33 -9.37 4.97
C LEU A 42 -10.68 -8.06 4.30
N THR A 43 -10.99 -7.03 5.09
CA THR A 43 -11.25 -5.68 4.58
C THR A 43 -9.95 -5.10 4.01
N VAL A 44 -9.91 -4.98 2.69
CA VAL A 44 -8.83 -4.33 1.94
C VAL A 44 -9.16 -2.89 1.57
N ASP A 45 -10.21 -2.29 2.17
CA ASP A 45 -10.60 -0.92 1.81
C ASP A 45 -9.41 0.02 2.08
N PRO A 46 -8.79 0.57 1.01
CA PRO A 46 -7.68 1.49 1.16
C PRO A 46 -8.07 2.71 2.00
N ARG A 47 -9.36 3.08 1.98
CA ARG A 47 -9.91 4.18 2.77
C ARG A 47 -9.93 3.85 4.25
N GLU A 48 -10.45 2.69 4.64
CA GLU A 48 -10.43 2.24 6.05
C GLU A 48 -9.00 2.07 6.55
N ARG A 49 -8.13 1.45 5.75
CA ARG A 49 -6.71 1.31 6.09
C ARG A 49 -6.04 2.67 6.29
N ARG A 50 -6.33 3.63 5.41
CA ARG A 50 -5.81 5.01 5.52
C ARG A 50 -6.38 5.72 6.74
N GLN A 51 -7.67 5.58 7.02
CA GLN A 51 -8.30 6.17 8.20
C GLN A 51 -7.70 5.61 9.49
N ALA A 52 -7.53 4.28 9.59
CA ALA A 52 -6.89 3.64 10.73
C ALA A 52 -5.43 4.10 10.91
N LEU A 53 -4.67 4.26 9.82
CA LEU A 53 -3.31 4.78 9.87
C LEU A 53 -3.28 6.25 10.35
N LEU A 54 -4.15 7.10 9.82
CA LEU A 54 -4.24 8.50 10.23
C LEU A 54 -4.67 8.66 11.69
N ALA A 55 -5.57 7.80 12.18
CA ALA A 55 -5.96 7.76 13.58
C ALA A 55 -4.74 7.42 14.47
N ARG A 56 -3.99 6.38 14.10
CA ARG A 56 -2.75 6.01 14.82
C ARG A 56 -1.69 7.12 14.82
N ILE A 57 -1.53 7.85 13.72
CA ILE A 57 -0.60 8.98 13.65
C ILE A 57 -1.06 10.12 14.57
N LYS A 58 -2.38 10.40 14.64
CA LYS A 58 -2.92 11.41 15.57
C LYS A 58 -2.78 11.01 17.03
N GLU A 59 -2.93 9.73 17.33
CA GLU A 59 -2.77 9.19 18.69
C GLU A 59 -1.29 9.10 19.12
N ALA A 60 -0.37 9.05 18.16
CA ALA A 60 1.05 9.11 18.43
C ALA A 60 1.40 10.48 19.05
N HIS A 61 1.51 10.50 20.37
CA HIS A 61 2.02 11.65 21.11
C HIS A 61 3.53 11.74 20.88
N LEU A 62 3.92 12.33 19.75
CA LEU A 62 5.29 12.71 19.51
C LEU A 62 5.60 13.94 20.35
N PRO A 63 6.74 13.98 21.07
CA PRO A 63 7.20 15.21 21.69
C PRO A 63 7.33 16.27 20.59
N ALA A 64 6.95 17.51 20.91
CA ALA A 64 7.16 18.62 19.99
C ALA A 64 8.66 18.72 19.69
N LEU A 65 9.07 18.34 18.48
CA LEU A 65 10.38 18.69 17.97
C LEU A 65 10.28 20.09 17.38
N GLU A 66 11.19 20.97 17.79
CA GLU A 66 11.46 22.18 17.02
C GLU A 66 12.12 21.76 15.72
N LEU A 67 11.32 21.69 14.67
CA LEU A 67 11.81 21.48 13.32
C LEU A 67 12.38 22.81 12.80
N PRO A 68 13.53 22.80 12.10
CA PRO A 68 14.04 23.98 11.41
C PRO A 68 13.02 24.49 10.41
N ASP A 69 13.15 25.77 10.01
CA ASP A 69 12.36 26.29 8.91
C ASP A 69 12.56 25.42 7.66
N ALA A 70 11.46 25.13 6.96
CA ALA A 70 11.47 24.34 5.73
C ALA A 70 12.43 24.92 4.69
N ALA A 71 12.60 26.25 4.66
CA ALA A 71 13.56 26.91 3.78
C ALA A 71 15.01 26.51 4.08
N ASP A 72 15.36 26.33 5.36
CA ASP A 72 16.72 25.97 5.77
C ASP A 72 17.01 24.48 5.51
N MET A 73 16.01 23.61 5.70
CA MET A 73 16.11 22.20 5.32
C MET A 73 16.38 22.00 3.82
N VAL A 74 15.71 22.78 2.96
CA VAL A 74 15.91 22.71 1.50
C VAL A 74 17.28 23.25 1.08
N LYS A 75 17.80 24.28 1.77
CA LYS A 75 19.15 24.79 1.50
C LYS A 75 20.22 23.77 1.88
N GLU A 76 20.07 23.09 3.02
CA GLU A 76 21.01 22.06 3.47
C GLU A 76 21.10 20.89 2.47
N ASP A 77 19.96 20.40 1.99
CA ASP A 77 19.90 19.32 0.99
C ASP A 77 20.60 19.68 -0.33
N ARG A 78 20.44 20.94 -0.78
CA ARG A 78 21.10 21.45 -2.00
C ARG A 78 22.61 21.63 -1.88
N ALA A 79 23.13 21.70 -0.65
CA ALA A 79 24.56 21.90 -0.39
C ALA A 79 25.33 20.58 -0.19
N ARG A 80 24.67 19.42 -0.28
CA ARG A 80 25.26 18.08 -0.20
C ARG A 80 25.61 17.48 -1.55
#